data_AF-F8A7J2-F1
#
_entry.id   AF-F8A7J2-F1
#
_cell.length_a   1.000
_cell.length_b   1.000
_cell.length_c   1.000
_cell.angle_alpha   90.00
_cell.angle_beta   90.00
_cell.angle_gamma   90.00
#
_symmetry.space_group_name_H-M   'P 1'
#
loop_
_entity.id
_entity.type
_entity.pdbx_description
1 polymer ?
#
loop_
_entity_poly.entity_id
_entity_poly.type
_entity_poly.pdbx_seq_one_letter_code
_entity_poly.pdbx_strand_id
1 'polypeptide(L)'
;MRRSPDRTGPLRRLRRIALALPVAIVVALGVTTLAAPGASAHGSVTDPASRNYGCWLRWGSDHLNPEMADEDPMCWAAFQADPNTMWNWNGLFREGVAGNHEAAIPDGQLCSAGRTFDGRYGSLDTPGRWTTTSVPNSFTLTLTDSAKHGADYLKVYVSKPGYDPTTKALAWSDLELLKTTGRYPTTGLYQTDIDLPGRSGRAVLYTIWQASHLDQSYYLCSDIMIGGGTEPTTEPTSEPTTEPTTEPTTEPTSEPTSEPTSGPTSGPTTQPGGACTATVKVSSTWPGGYIGDVVVTAGSAPIRSWSVQVGGATISQIWGGTLSGSTISPAAWNASLGAGASANVGFIGSGTPGALTATCSA
;
A
#
# COMPACT_ATOMS: atom_id res chain seq x y z
N MET A 1 -37.58 -41.73 -87.88
CA MET A 1 -36.25 -42.23 -88.31
C MET A 1 -35.34 -42.32 -87.09
N ARG A 2 -34.69 -43.48 -86.91
CA ARG A 2 -33.69 -43.88 -85.86
C ARG A 2 -34.24 -43.92 -84.41
N ARG A 3 -34.56 -45.12 -83.87
CA ARG A 3 -33.67 -46.09 -83.16
C ARG A 3 -32.91 -45.39 -82.02
N SER A 4 -33.02 -45.74 -80.73
CA SER A 4 -32.98 -47.06 -80.09
C SER A 4 -33.33 -46.91 -78.57
N PRO A 5 -33.43 -48.00 -77.76
CA PRO A 5 -34.60 -48.25 -76.91
C PRO A 5 -34.35 -48.23 -75.38
N ASP A 6 -35.45 -48.07 -74.62
CA ASP A 6 -36.02 -49.03 -73.65
C ASP A 6 -35.04 -49.64 -72.61
N ARG A 7 -35.13 -49.39 -71.30
CA ARG A 7 -35.99 -50.07 -70.27
C ARG A 7 -35.30 -49.80 -68.92
N THR A 8 -35.89 -49.72 -67.73
CA THR A 8 -37.21 -50.05 -67.16
C THR A 8 -37.21 -49.45 -65.75
N GLY A 9 -38.34 -48.86 -65.31
CA GLY A 9 -38.58 -48.41 -63.91
C GLY A 9 -38.79 -49.59 -62.94
N PRO A 10 -39.64 -49.50 -61.88
CA PRO A 10 -40.41 -48.38 -61.31
C PRO A 10 -40.08 -48.21 -59.79
N LEU A 11 -40.55 -47.22 -59.03
CA LEU A 11 -41.79 -47.28 -58.23
C LEU A 11 -41.84 -46.09 -57.24
N ARG A 12 -42.97 -45.38 -57.27
CA ARG A 12 -43.79 -44.88 -56.13
C ARG A 12 -43.07 -44.09 -55.01
N ARG A 13 -43.27 -42.76 -55.00
CA ARG A 13 -44.30 -41.99 -54.25
C ARG A 13 -44.11 -41.95 -52.71
N LEU A 14 -43.70 -40.75 -52.27
CA LEU A 14 -44.20 -39.96 -51.13
C LEU A 14 -44.40 -40.65 -49.78
N ARG A 15 -43.67 -40.19 -48.76
CA ARG A 15 -44.27 -39.49 -47.60
C ARG A 15 -43.21 -38.80 -46.73
N ARG A 16 -43.62 -37.61 -46.26
CA ARG A 16 -42.96 -36.74 -45.28
C ARG A 16 -42.70 -37.49 -43.97
N ILE A 17 -41.64 -37.14 -43.24
CA ILE A 17 -41.63 -36.89 -41.78
C ILE A 17 -40.25 -36.33 -41.41
N ALA A 18 -40.26 -35.27 -40.61
CA ALA A 18 -39.12 -34.55 -40.09
C ALA A 18 -38.30 -35.41 -39.11
N LEU A 19 -36.97 -35.27 -39.16
CA LEU A 19 -36.14 -35.38 -37.97
C LEU A 19 -35.04 -34.32 -38.06
N ALA A 20 -35.08 -33.42 -37.08
CA ALA A 20 -34.09 -32.40 -36.84
C ALA A 20 -32.75 -33.04 -36.46
N LEU A 21 -31.68 -32.61 -37.13
CA LEU A 21 -30.34 -32.65 -36.59
C LEU A 21 -29.75 -31.24 -36.71
N PRO A 22 -29.62 -30.48 -35.61
CA PRO A 22 -28.64 -29.42 -35.60
C PRO A 22 -27.25 -30.08 -35.53
N VAL A 23 -26.48 -29.96 -36.60
CA VAL A 23 -25.03 -30.18 -36.54
C VAL A 23 -24.49 -29.09 -35.62
N ALA A 24 -24.24 -29.44 -34.36
CA ALA A 24 -23.54 -28.59 -33.42
C ALA A 24 -22.08 -28.45 -33.89
N ILE A 25 -21.80 -27.38 -34.64
CA ILE A 25 -20.44 -26.88 -34.76
C ILE A 25 -20.13 -26.24 -33.41
N VAL A 26 -19.49 -26.99 -32.53
CA VAL A 26 -18.86 -26.44 -31.33
C VAL A 26 -17.63 -25.66 -31.80
N VAL A 27 -17.81 -24.37 -32.08
CA VAL A 27 -16.68 -23.44 -32.08
C VAL A 27 -16.28 -23.31 -30.62
N ALA A 28 -15.25 -24.05 -30.22
CA ALA A 28 -14.55 -23.78 -28.99
C ALA A 28 -13.87 -22.41 -29.14
N LEU A 29 -14.59 -21.33 -28.82
CA LEU A 29 -13.95 -20.09 -28.41
C LEU A 29 -13.22 -20.41 -27.11
N GLY A 30 -11.97 -20.83 -27.24
CA GLY A 30 -11.01 -20.77 -26.15
C GLY A 30 -10.91 -19.31 -25.75
N VAL A 31 -11.69 -18.92 -24.75
CA VAL A 31 -11.42 -17.71 -24.00
C VAL A 31 -10.14 -18.03 -23.24
N THR A 32 -9.00 -17.79 -23.88
CA THR A 32 -7.77 -17.55 -23.14
C THR A 32 -8.03 -16.28 -22.35
N THR A 33 -8.47 -16.44 -21.10
CA THR A 33 -8.29 -15.40 -20.11
C THR A 33 -6.78 -15.23 -20.01
N LEU A 34 -6.24 -14.30 -20.80
CA LEU A 34 -5.02 -13.63 -20.44
C LEU A 34 -5.33 -13.02 -19.07
N ALA A 35 -4.99 -13.75 -18.01
CA ALA A 35 -4.80 -13.14 -16.72
C ALA A 35 -3.77 -12.06 -16.99
N ALA A 36 -4.21 -10.80 -17.03
CA ALA A 36 -3.30 -9.69 -16.94
C ALA A 36 -2.44 -10.00 -15.71
N PRO A 37 -1.11 -10.02 -15.81
CA PRO A 37 -0.29 -10.11 -14.62
C PRO A 37 -0.81 -9.04 -13.66
N GLY A 38 -1.15 -9.43 -12.43
CA GLY A 38 -1.61 -8.48 -11.42
C GLY A 38 -0.64 -7.30 -11.47
N ALA A 39 -1.16 -6.10 -11.68
CA ALA A 39 -0.33 -4.92 -11.81
C ALA A 39 0.59 -4.87 -10.58
N SER A 40 1.89 -5.08 -10.82
CA SER A 40 2.93 -5.00 -9.82
C SER A 40 2.91 -3.56 -9.31
N ALA A 41 2.84 -3.42 -7.98
CA ALA A 41 2.66 -2.14 -7.34
C ALA A 41 3.82 -1.17 -7.63
N HIS A 42 3.42 0.03 -8.07
CA HIS A 42 3.83 1.43 -7.86
C HIS A 42 5.07 1.78 -6.97
N GLY A 43 5.33 3.07 -6.72
CA GLY A 43 6.51 3.57 -6.01
C GLY A 43 6.26 4.76 -5.06
N SER A 44 7.32 5.22 -4.37
CA SER A 44 7.29 6.38 -3.47
C SER A 44 8.69 7.00 -3.31
N VAL A 45 8.77 8.21 -2.73
CA VAL A 45 10.06 8.81 -2.32
C VAL A 45 10.54 8.06 -1.09
N THR A 46 11.69 7.40 -1.22
CA THR A 46 12.29 6.57 -0.17
C THR A 46 13.38 7.32 0.60
N ASP A 47 13.96 8.36 0.01
CA ASP A 47 14.91 9.25 0.69
C ASP A 47 14.86 10.68 0.12
N PRO A 48 14.63 11.73 0.93
CA PRO A 48 14.09 11.67 2.28
C PRO A 48 12.67 11.06 2.27
N ALA A 49 12.44 10.07 3.12
CA ALA A 49 11.23 9.24 3.13
C ALA A 49 9.95 10.08 3.12
N SER A 50 8.99 9.70 2.28
CA SER A 50 7.64 10.27 2.33
C SER A 50 6.91 9.89 3.62
N ARG A 51 5.87 10.64 4.02
CA ARG A 51 5.13 10.43 5.28
C ARG A 51 4.71 8.99 5.49
N ASN A 52 3.96 8.41 4.56
CA ASN A 52 3.43 7.06 4.70
C ASN A 52 4.51 5.97 4.55
N TYR A 53 5.48 6.16 3.64
CA TYR A 53 6.62 5.24 3.53
C TYR A 53 7.47 5.25 4.80
N GLY A 54 7.73 6.42 5.38
CA GLY A 54 8.46 6.57 6.63
C GLY A 54 7.74 5.94 7.81
N CYS A 55 6.43 6.14 7.95
CA CYS A 55 5.62 5.46 8.97
C CYS A 55 5.64 3.94 8.79
N TRP A 56 5.45 3.45 7.55
CA TRP A 56 5.57 2.02 7.25
C TRP A 56 6.95 1.48 7.60
N LEU A 57 8.02 2.20 7.27
CA LEU A 57 9.39 1.77 7.51
C LEU A 57 9.73 1.69 9.01
N ARG A 58 9.31 2.68 9.81
CA ARG A 58 9.59 2.73 11.25
C ARG A 58 8.69 1.80 12.06
N TRP A 59 7.41 1.74 11.71
CA TRP A 59 6.38 1.15 12.56
C TRP A 59 5.66 -0.03 11.92
N GLY A 60 5.86 -0.34 10.65
CA GLY A 60 5.18 -1.47 10.00
C GLY A 60 5.44 -2.80 10.72
N SER A 61 6.63 -3.03 11.27
CA SER A 61 6.90 -4.24 12.04
C SER A 61 6.14 -4.30 13.38
N ASP A 62 5.68 -3.16 13.89
CA ASP A 62 5.19 -2.98 15.26
C ASP A 62 4.03 -1.94 15.34
N HIS A 63 3.14 -1.96 14.35
CA HIS A 63 2.20 -0.85 14.11
C HIS A 63 1.10 -0.68 15.17
N LEU A 64 1.01 -1.62 16.11
CA LEU A 64 0.08 -1.59 17.25
C LEU A 64 0.78 -1.21 18.56
N ASN A 65 2.07 -0.87 18.53
CA ASN A 65 2.80 -0.45 19.71
C ASN A 65 2.19 0.84 20.28
N PRO A 66 1.65 0.83 21.51
CA PRO A 66 1.05 2.01 22.10
C PRO A 66 2.05 3.14 22.36
N GLU A 67 3.36 2.85 22.48
CA GLU A 67 4.42 3.84 22.64
C GLU A 67 4.56 4.75 21.41
N MET A 68 4.09 4.30 20.23
CA MET A 68 4.05 5.13 19.03
C MET A 68 3.24 6.41 19.24
N ALA A 69 2.22 6.40 20.10
CA ALA A 69 1.42 7.58 20.38
C ALA A 69 2.25 8.73 20.96
N ASP A 70 3.29 8.42 21.74
CA ASP A 70 4.18 9.40 22.36
C ASP A 70 5.42 9.66 21.49
N GLU A 71 5.98 8.63 20.86
CA GLU A 71 7.22 8.74 20.08
C GLU A 71 7.02 9.30 18.66
N ASP A 72 5.91 8.94 18.01
CA ASP A 72 5.59 9.31 16.64
C ASP A 72 4.08 9.54 16.47
N PRO A 73 3.53 10.57 17.13
CA PRO A 73 2.08 10.78 17.23
C PRO A 73 1.39 10.90 15.87
N MET A 74 2.10 11.38 14.85
CA MET A 74 1.55 11.51 13.50
C MET A 74 1.43 10.15 12.80
N CYS A 75 2.42 9.27 12.93
CA CYS A 75 2.28 7.90 12.43
C CYS A 75 1.24 7.11 13.23
N TRP A 76 1.16 7.30 14.55
CA TRP A 76 0.12 6.69 15.38
C TRP A 76 -1.27 7.08 14.88
N ALA A 77 -1.53 8.39 14.73
CA ALA A 77 -2.79 8.88 14.21
C ALA A 77 -3.10 8.34 12.80
N ALA A 78 -2.07 8.21 11.94
CA ALA A 78 -2.24 7.65 10.60
C ALA A 78 -2.61 6.16 10.62
N PHE A 79 -1.95 5.34 11.44
CA PHE A 79 -2.28 3.91 11.61
C PHE A 79 -3.68 3.73 12.21
N GLN A 80 -4.06 4.56 13.18
CA GLN A 80 -5.39 4.51 13.77
C GLN A 80 -6.50 4.93 12.79
N ALA A 81 -6.20 5.84 11.85
CA ALA A 81 -7.15 6.29 10.84
C ALA A 81 -7.37 5.22 9.75
N ASP A 82 -6.28 4.73 9.15
CA ASP A 82 -6.32 3.62 8.20
C ASP A 82 -4.91 3.01 8.03
N PRO A 83 -4.65 1.79 8.53
CA PRO A 83 -3.36 1.12 8.34
C PRO A 83 -2.97 0.96 6.86
N ASN A 84 -3.95 0.90 5.94
CA ASN A 84 -3.70 0.79 4.51
C ASN A 84 -3.02 2.02 3.91
N THR A 85 -3.05 3.16 4.61
CA THR A 85 -2.22 4.33 4.28
C THR A 85 -0.74 3.95 4.20
N MET A 86 -0.29 3.10 5.13
CA MET A 86 1.10 2.64 5.26
C MET A 86 1.31 1.32 4.53
N TRP A 87 0.38 0.37 4.58
CA TRP A 87 0.55 -0.90 3.86
C TRP A 87 0.59 -0.73 2.35
N ASN A 88 -0.21 0.20 1.83
CA ASN A 88 -0.17 0.61 0.42
C ASN A 88 0.66 1.90 0.27
N TRP A 89 1.85 1.96 0.88
CA TRP A 89 2.72 3.14 0.86
C TRP A 89 3.07 3.60 -0.56
N ASN A 90 3.09 2.68 -1.52
CA ASN A 90 3.38 2.94 -2.93
C ASN A 90 2.14 3.34 -3.75
N GLY A 91 0.93 3.28 -3.20
CA GLY A 91 -0.32 3.50 -3.92
C GLY A 91 -0.82 4.95 -3.97
N LEU A 92 0.00 5.94 -3.59
CA LEU A 92 -0.45 7.34 -3.46
C LEU A 92 -0.40 8.09 -4.80
N PHE A 93 -1.38 7.83 -5.66
CA PHE A 93 -1.46 8.41 -7.00
C PHE A 93 -2.87 8.86 -7.41
N ARG A 94 -2.94 9.58 -8.53
CA ARG A 94 -4.16 9.86 -9.28
C ARG A 94 -3.94 9.56 -10.75
N GLU A 95 -5.02 9.24 -11.45
CA GLU A 95 -5.03 9.07 -12.89
C GLU A 95 -5.80 10.20 -13.57
N GLY A 96 -5.51 10.47 -14.84
CA GLY A 96 -6.27 11.42 -15.65
C GLY A 96 -6.14 12.89 -15.23
N VAL A 97 -5.03 13.26 -14.57
CA VAL A 97 -4.79 14.63 -14.11
C VAL A 97 -4.40 15.57 -15.27
N ALA A 98 -3.89 15.01 -16.37
CA ALA A 98 -3.49 15.75 -17.58
C ALA A 98 -2.54 16.93 -17.28
N GLY A 99 -1.68 16.78 -16.27
CA GLY A 99 -0.74 17.82 -15.81
C GLY A 99 -1.36 18.98 -15.02
N ASN A 100 -2.69 19.03 -14.84
CA ASN A 100 -3.38 20.08 -14.10
C ASN A 100 -3.48 19.76 -12.59
N HIS A 101 -2.33 19.66 -11.94
CA HIS A 101 -2.21 19.19 -10.56
C HIS A 101 -2.95 20.08 -9.55
N GLU A 102 -2.87 21.40 -9.70
CA GLU A 102 -3.52 22.36 -8.78
C GLU A 102 -5.04 22.26 -8.82
N ALA A 103 -5.63 22.06 -10.01
CA ALA A 103 -7.07 21.87 -10.11
C ALA A 103 -7.51 20.50 -9.56
N ALA A 104 -6.67 19.47 -9.70
CA ALA A 104 -6.98 18.12 -9.24
C ALA A 104 -6.83 17.94 -7.72
N ILE A 105 -6.04 18.80 -7.06
CA ILE A 105 -5.67 18.65 -5.66
C ILE A 105 -5.95 19.96 -4.92
N PRO A 106 -7.04 20.04 -4.15
CA PRO A 106 -7.36 21.21 -3.34
C PRO A 106 -6.28 21.50 -2.28
N ASP A 107 -6.19 22.76 -1.87
CA ASP A 107 -5.40 23.15 -0.70
C ASP A 107 -5.80 22.36 0.56
N GLY A 108 -4.81 22.03 1.38
CA GLY A 108 -4.98 21.17 2.54
C GLY A 108 -5.17 19.69 2.22
N GLN A 109 -5.09 19.28 0.95
CA GLN A 109 -5.18 17.88 0.52
C GLN A 109 -3.98 17.42 -0.32
N LEU A 110 -2.86 18.15 -0.24
CA LEU A 110 -1.69 17.89 -1.07
C LEU A 110 -1.07 16.53 -0.73
N CYS A 111 -0.93 16.21 0.56
CA CYS A 111 -0.26 14.99 1.00
C CYS A 111 -1.12 13.74 0.85
N SER A 112 -2.44 13.88 0.65
CA SER A 112 -3.34 12.78 0.29
C SER A 112 -3.71 12.74 -1.19
N ALA A 113 -3.06 13.57 -2.03
CA ALA A 113 -3.40 13.74 -3.44
C ALA A 113 -4.89 14.01 -3.69
N GLY A 114 -5.48 14.98 -2.99
CA GLY A 114 -6.89 15.31 -3.12
C GLY A 114 -7.79 14.16 -2.64
N ARG A 115 -7.41 13.53 -1.52
CA ARG A 115 -8.12 12.38 -0.92
C ARG A 115 -8.34 11.23 -1.90
N THR A 116 -7.30 10.87 -2.65
CA THR A 116 -7.36 9.75 -3.60
C THR A 116 -7.67 8.41 -2.90
N PHE A 117 -8.23 7.44 -3.64
CA PHE A 117 -8.77 6.15 -3.14
C PHE A 117 -9.74 6.30 -1.97
N ASP A 118 -10.83 7.04 -2.19
CA ASP A 118 -11.89 7.27 -1.20
C ASP A 118 -11.37 7.79 0.15
N GLY A 119 -10.29 8.59 0.10
CA GLY A 119 -9.71 9.22 1.27
C GLY A 119 -8.77 8.33 2.10
N ARG A 120 -8.35 7.16 1.60
CA ARG A 120 -7.36 6.29 2.27
C ARG A 120 -6.20 7.07 2.87
N TYR A 121 -5.61 7.97 2.09
CA TYR A 121 -4.42 8.74 2.50
C TYR A 121 -4.75 10.05 3.24
N GLY A 122 -6.01 10.29 3.62
CA GLY A 122 -6.45 11.56 4.20
C GLY A 122 -5.78 11.92 5.53
N SER A 123 -5.32 10.93 6.30
CA SER A 123 -4.56 11.17 7.54
C SER A 123 -3.26 11.93 7.29
N LEU A 124 -2.66 11.77 6.11
CA LEU A 124 -1.41 12.43 5.71
C LEU A 124 -1.55 13.94 5.55
N ASP A 125 -2.77 14.49 5.48
CA ASP A 125 -3.00 15.94 5.37
C ASP A 125 -2.92 16.67 6.72
N THR A 126 -2.94 15.93 7.82
CA THR A 126 -3.03 16.49 9.18
C THR A 126 -1.76 17.28 9.52
N PRO A 127 -1.85 18.57 9.88
CA PRO A 127 -0.72 19.31 10.42
C PRO A 127 -0.27 18.70 11.75
N GLY A 128 1.03 18.73 11.99
CA GLY A 128 1.58 18.21 13.24
C GLY A 128 3.06 17.89 13.14
N ARG A 129 3.60 17.33 14.23
CA ARG A 129 5.03 17.04 14.36
C ARG A 129 5.39 15.73 13.65
N TRP A 130 5.21 15.68 12.33
CA TRP A 130 5.68 14.56 11.51
C TRP A 130 7.19 14.37 11.70
N THR A 131 7.65 13.13 11.84
CA THR A 131 9.09 12.83 11.93
C THR A 131 9.81 13.31 10.69
N THR A 132 10.90 14.06 10.87
CA THR A 132 11.69 14.63 9.77
C THR A 132 12.93 13.80 9.46
N THR A 133 13.32 13.75 8.19
CA THR A 133 14.67 13.36 7.79
C THR A 133 15.61 14.56 7.86
N SER A 134 16.72 14.46 8.60
CA SER A 134 17.77 15.48 8.60
C SER A 134 18.49 15.50 7.26
N VAL A 135 18.54 16.67 6.62
CA VAL A 135 19.21 16.86 5.32
C VAL A 135 20.17 18.05 5.35
N PRO A 136 21.31 17.96 4.64
CA PRO A 136 22.11 19.14 4.35
C PRO A 136 21.38 20.08 3.37
N ASN A 137 21.95 21.26 3.10
CA ASN A 137 21.39 22.18 2.11
C ASN A 137 21.46 21.66 0.66
N SER A 138 22.27 20.64 0.39
CA SER A 138 22.36 19.98 -0.91
C SER A 138 22.43 18.47 -0.72
N PHE A 139 21.45 17.75 -1.25
CA PHE A 139 21.30 16.30 -1.09
C PHE A 139 20.62 15.68 -2.31
N THR A 140 20.59 14.35 -2.38
CA THR A 140 19.89 13.63 -3.44
C THR A 140 18.53 13.16 -2.94
N LEU A 141 17.48 13.50 -3.68
CA LEU A 141 16.17 12.87 -3.53
C LEU A 141 16.13 11.57 -4.34
N THR A 142 15.65 10.50 -3.73
CA THR A 142 15.52 9.16 -4.29
C THR A 142 14.07 8.70 -4.26
N LEU A 143 13.53 8.37 -5.44
CA LEU A 143 12.25 7.71 -5.62
C LEU A 143 12.49 6.27 -6.07
N THR A 144 11.82 5.32 -5.42
CA THR A 144 11.88 3.90 -5.76
C THR A 144 10.57 3.46 -6.40
N ASP A 145 10.67 2.82 -7.55
CA ASP A 145 9.55 2.31 -8.34
C ASP A 145 9.75 0.82 -8.60
N SER A 146 8.94 -0.03 -7.97
CA SER A 146 9.08 -1.48 -8.12
C SER A 146 8.61 -1.97 -9.49
N ALA A 147 7.73 -1.21 -10.15
CA ALA A 147 7.16 -1.55 -11.45
C ALA A 147 7.95 -0.96 -12.64
N LYS A 148 8.90 -0.06 -12.36
CA LYS A 148 9.84 0.53 -13.34
C LYS A 148 9.11 1.24 -14.48
N HIS A 149 8.08 1.99 -14.17
CA HIS A 149 7.23 2.71 -15.12
C HIS A 149 7.96 3.81 -15.91
N GLY A 150 9.13 4.24 -15.47
CA GLY A 150 9.76 5.49 -15.91
C GLY A 150 9.06 6.72 -15.33
N ALA A 151 9.64 7.89 -15.59
CA ALA A 151 9.04 9.16 -15.21
C ALA A 151 9.14 10.14 -16.37
N ASP A 152 8.03 10.75 -16.77
CA ASP A 152 8.05 11.87 -17.73
C ASP A 152 8.73 13.08 -17.12
N TYR A 153 8.47 13.32 -15.84
CA TYR A 153 9.17 14.26 -15.00
C TYR A 153 8.94 13.93 -13.52
N LEU A 154 9.84 14.47 -12.70
CA LEU A 154 9.59 14.77 -11.30
C LEU A 154 9.48 16.30 -11.18
N LYS A 155 8.43 16.80 -10.50
CA LYS A 155 8.40 18.18 -10.00
C LYS A 155 8.62 18.13 -8.50
N VAL A 156 9.66 18.79 -8.01
CA VAL A 156 9.97 18.84 -6.59
C VAL A 156 9.77 20.26 -6.10
N TYR A 157 8.90 20.40 -5.11
CA TYR A 157 8.60 21.64 -4.42
C TYR A 157 9.13 21.59 -2.99
N VAL A 158 9.31 22.75 -2.38
CA VAL A 158 9.54 22.88 -0.93
C VAL A 158 8.63 23.96 -0.36
N SER A 159 8.23 23.80 0.90
CA SER A 159 7.53 24.85 1.63
C SER A 159 8.36 26.13 1.72
N LYS A 160 7.74 27.30 1.51
CA LYS A 160 8.36 28.62 1.63
C LYS A 160 8.83 28.90 3.07
N PRO A 161 9.85 29.76 3.26
CA PRO A 161 10.25 30.17 4.60
C PRO A 161 9.07 30.78 5.37
N GLY A 162 8.95 30.46 6.66
CA GLY A 162 7.85 30.92 7.51
C GLY A 162 6.59 30.06 7.48
N TYR A 163 6.50 29.06 6.59
CA TYR A 163 5.48 28.02 6.69
C TYR A 163 5.79 27.07 7.85
N ASP A 164 4.81 26.84 8.72
CA ASP A 164 4.91 25.89 9.84
C ASP A 164 4.02 24.65 9.60
N PRO A 165 4.59 23.50 9.21
CA PRO A 165 3.83 22.27 8.97
C PRO A 165 3.27 21.64 10.26
N THR A 166 3.66 22.12 11.44
CA THR A 166 3.15 21.58 12.71
C THR A 166 1.77 22.13 13.05
N THR A 167 1.40 23.28 12.48
CA THR A 167 0.15 23.99 12.79
C THR A 167 -0.71 24.31 11.57
N LYS A 168 -0.12 24.33 10.37
CA LYS A 168 -0.80 24.71 9.14
C LYS A 168 -0.86 23.56 8.14
N ALA A 169 -2.02 23.37 7.52
CA ALA A 169 -2.19 22.43 6.40
C ALA A 169 -1.55 23.01 5.13
N LEU A 170 -0.91 22.14 4.35
CA LEU A 170 -0.14 22.56 3.18
C LEU A 170 -1.07 23.04 2.06
N ALA A 171 -0.82 24.23 1.53
CA ALA A 171 -1.50 24.77 0.35
C ALA A 171 -0.49 24.97 -0.80
N TRP A 172 -0.98 25.07 -2.05
CA TRP A 172 -0.12 25.37 -3.20
C TRP A 172 0.60 26.72 -3.05
N SER A 173 -0.06 27.70 -2.42
CA SER A 173 0.54 29.01 -2.13
C SER A 173 1.72 28.93 -1.17
N ASP A 174 1.81 27.88 -0.36
CA ASP A 174 2.90 27.65 0.59
C ASP A 174 4.13 27.03 -0.07
N LEU A 175 4.03 26.57 -1.32
CA LEU A 175 5.11 25.88 -2.02
C LEU A 175 5.86 26.78 -3.00
N GLU A 176 7.15 26.53 -3.14
CA GLU A 176 7.95 26.98 -4.28
C GLU A 176 8.45 25.78 -5.07
N LEU A 177 8.43 25.87 -6.40
CA LEU A 177 9.01 24.85 -7.27
C LEU A 177 10.54 24.98 -7.27
N LEU A 178 11.23 23.92 -6.89
CA LEU A 178 12.69 23.86 -6.92
C LEU A 178 13.22 23.34 -8.25
N LYS A 179 12.63 22.24 -8.72
CA LYS A 179 13.13 21.51 -9.88
C LYS A 179 12.01 20.81 -10.62
N THR A 180 12.07 20.89 -11.94
CA THR A 180 11.40 19.97 -12.85
C THR A 180 12.50 19.18 -13.57
N THR A 181 12.49 17.86 -13.44
CA THR A 181 13.48 17.01 -14.11
C THR A 181 13.11 16.79 -15.58
N GLY A 182 14.05 16.26 -16.35
CA GLY A 182 13.71 15.56 -17.60
C GLY A 182 13.10 14.18 -17.35
N ARG A 183 12.93 13.43 -18.44
CA ARG A 183 12.43 12.05 -18.41
C ARG A 183 13.46 11.09 -17.82
N TYR A 184 13.01 10.19 -16.97
CA TYR A 184 13.76 9.01 -16.54
C TYR A 184 13.34 7.79 -17.36
N PRO A 185 14.29 6.91 -17.76
CA PRO A 185 13.96 5.65 -18.41
C PRO A 185 13.22 4.71 -17.44
N THR A 186 12.69 3.59 -17.95
CA THR A 186 12.07 2.52 -17.15
C THR A 186 13.13 1.83 -16.28
N THR A 187 13.36 2.38 -15.09
CA THR A 187 14.29 1.89 -14.07
C THR A 187 13.60 1.86 -12.71
N GLY A 188 14.17 1.18 -11.72
CA GLY A 188 13.58 1.10 -10.39
C GLY A 188 13.93 2.25 -9.45
N LEU A 189 14.81 3.15 -9.88
CA LEU A 189 15.36 4.23 -9.05
C LEU A 189 15.43 5.53 -9.84
N TYR A 190 14.77 6.58 -9.37
CA TYR A 190 14.85 7.93 -9.92
C TYR A 190 15.51 8.84 -8.90
N GLN A 191 16.62 9.46 -9.27
CA GLN A 191 17.40 10.30 -8.38
C GLN A 191 17.57 11.70 -8.97
N THR A 192 17.42 12.71 -8.13
CA THR A 192 17.64 14.11 -8.52
C THR A 192 18.25 14.89 -7.38
N ASP A 193 19.20 15.77 -7.70
CA ASP A 193 19.82 16.64 -6.70
C ASP A 193 18.84 17.74 -6.28
N ILE A 194 18.83 18.06 -4.99
CA ILE A 194 18.01 19.11 -4.39
C ILE A 194 18.94 20.10 -3.72
N ASP A 195 18.79 21.37 -4.08
CA ASP A 195 19.54 22.49 -3.50
C ASP A 195 18.58 23.45 -2.79
N LEU A 196 18.88 23.74 -1.52
CA LEU A 196 18.08 24.57 -0.62
C LEU A 196 18.93 25.73 -0.06
N PRO A 197 19.43 26.64 -0.93
CA PRO A 197 20.31 27.72 -0.49
C PRO A 197 19.59 28.66 0.49
N GLY A 198 20.28 29.01 1.59
CA GLY A 198 19.75 29.95 2.58
C GLY A 198 18.56 29.45 3.41
N ARG A 199 18.26 28.14 3.35
CA ARG A 199 17.17 27.51 4.11
C ARG A 199 17.73 26.75 5.32
N SER A 200 16.97 26.74 6.41
CA SER A 200 17.23 25.95 7.61
C SER A 200 15.93 25.62 8.32
N GLY A 201 15.95 24.61 9.19
CA GLY A 201 14.80 24.22 9.99
C GLY A 201 13.84 23.28 9.27
N ARG A 202 12.66 23.09 9.88
CA ARG A 202 11.61 22.17 9.43
C ARG A 202 10.98 22.67 8.12
N ALA A 203 10.85 21.77 7.16
CA ALA A 203 10.18 22.03 5.88
C ALA A 203 9.49 20.76 5.36
N VAL A 204 8.60 20.93 4.37
CA VAL A 204 8.01 19.82 3.63
C VAL A 204 8.51 19.88 2.19
N LEU A 205 9.08 18.78 1.71
CA LEU A 205 9.24 18.55 0.27
C LEU A 205 7.94 17.95 -0.25
N TYR A 206 7.51 18.43 -1.41
CA TYR A 206 6.35 17.88 -2.12
C TYR A 206 6.79 17.47 -3.52
N THR A 207 6.80 16.16 -3.76
CA THR A 207 7.27 15.57 -5.03
C THR A 207 6.09 15.07 -5.82
N ILE A 208 5.97 15.55 -7.07
CA ILE A 208 5.05 15.01 -8.06
C ILE A 208 5.85 14.14 -9.03
N TRP A 209 5.54 12.86 -9.10
CA TRP A 209 6.08 11.96 -10.11
C TRP A 209 5.03 11.68 -11.16
N GLN A 210 5.26 12.13 -12.40
CA GLN A 210 4.44 11.71 -13.54
C GLN A 210 5.04 10.44 -14.14
N ALA A 211 4.38 9.29 -13.98
CA ALA A 211 4.86 8.04 -14.55
C ALA A 211 4.66 8.01 -16.07
N SER A 212 5.52 7.29 -16.80
CA SER A 212 5.50 7.31 -18.27
C SER A 212 4.55 6.29 -18.92
N HIS A 213 4.02 5.34 -18.15
CA HIS A 213 3.21 4.23 -18.67
C HIS A 213 1.74 4.59 -18.97
N LEU A 214 1.17 5.57 -18.27
CA LEU A 214 -0.13 6.18 -18.52
C LEU A 214 -0.19 7.55 -17.82
N ASP A 215 -1.30 8.28 -17.97
CA ASP A 215 -1.52 9.52 -17.21
C ASP A 215 -1.80 9.20 -15.72
N GLN A 216 -0.72 8.89 -15.00
CA GLN A 216 -0.71 8.56 -13.58
C GLN A 216 0.34 9.42 -12.89
N SER A 217 -0.10 10.22 -11.92
CA SER A 217 0.78 11.09 -11.14
C SER A 217 0.74 10.69 -9.67
N TYR A 218 1.91 10.61 -9.04
CA TYR A 218 2.07 10.36 -7.61
C TYR A 218 2.39 11.65 -6.88
N TYR A 219 1.96 11.76 -5.63
CA TYR A 219 2.08 12.99 -4.83
C TYR A 219 2.62 12.66 -3.45
N LEU A 220 3.85 13.08 -3.18
CA LEU A 220 4.67 12.48 -2.13
C LEU A 220 5.22 13.61 -1.23
N CYS A 221 4.65 13.75 -0.04
CA CYS A 221 5.13 14.66 0.99
C CYS A 221 6.24 14.00 1.83
N SER A 222 7.39 14.65 1.97
CA SER A 222 8.48 14.25 2.87
C SER A 222 8.80 15.40 3.83
N ASP A 223 8.69 15.16 5.13
CA ASP A 223 9.07 16.14 6.15
C ASP A 223 10.59 16.08 6.37
N ILE A 224 11.26 17.24 6.30
CA ILE A 224 12.72 17.35 6.40
C ILE A 224 13.15 18.38 7.43
N MET A 225 14.37 18.21 7.92
CA MET A 225 15.05 19.16 8.81
C MET A 225 16.34 19.63 8.13
N ILE A 226 16.32 20.86 7.63
CA ILE A 226 17.40 21.42 6.81
C ILE A 226 18.50 21.99 7.71
N GLY A 227 19.75 21.58 7.46
CA GLY A 227 20.93 22.08 8.16
C GLY A 227 21.33 21.27 9.40
N GLY A 228 20.77 20.06 9.57
CA GLY A 228 21.25 19.08 10.55
C GLY A 228 20.97 19.40 12.03
N GLY A 229 20.12 20.39 12.33
CA GLY A 229 19.68 20.65 13.70
C GLY A 229 18.72 19.56 14.20
N THR A 230 18.77 19.22 15.48
CA THR A 230 17.64 18.59 16.17
C THR A 230 16.56 19.66 16.38
N GLU A 231 15.28 19.30 16.31
CA GLU A 231 14.20 20.22 16.69
C GLU A 231 14.49 20.86 18.06
N PRO A 232 14.18 22.15 18.27
CA PRO A 232 14.07 22.66 19.62
C PRO A 232 12.97 21.87 20.34
N THR A 233 13.36 21.01 21.27
CA THR A 233 12.45 20.37 22.22
C THR A 233 11.82 21.48 23.06
N THR A 234 10.58 21.83 22.74
CA THR A 234 9.67 22.37 23.75
C THR A 234 9.25 21.19 24.61
N GLU A 235 10.07 20.84 25.60
CA GLU A 235 9.59 20.02 26.72
C GLU A 235 8.43 20.79 27.38
N PRO A 236 7.24 20.20 27.54
CA PRO A 236 6.26 20.78 28.43
C PRO A 236 6.75 20.56 29.87
N THR A 237 7.16 21.64 30.53
CA THR A 237 7.31 21.65 31.99
C THR A 237 5.90 21.61 32.59
N SER A 238 5.33 20.42 32.78
CA SER A 238 4.18 20.25 33.66
C SER A 238 4.70 20.08 35.08
N GLU A 239 4.83 21.18 35.81
CA GLU A 239 4.90 21.13 37.28
C GLU A 239 3.61 20.49 37.81
N PRO A 240 3.68 19.54 38.77
CA PRO A 240 2.48 18.94 39.34
C PRO A 240 1.86 19.93 40.33
N THR A 241 0.73 20.53 39.97
CA THR A 241 -0.11 21.22 40.95
C THR A 241 -0.84 20.17 41.79
N THR A 242 -0.51 20.15 43.07
CA THR A 242 -1.17 19.36 44.10
C THR A 242 -2.45 20.07 44.53
N GLU A 243 -3.59 19.36 44.50
CA GLU A 243 -4.59 19.36 45.59
C GLU A 243 -5.69 18.30 45.31
N PRO A 244 -6.00 17.41 46.27
CA PRO A 244 -7.10 16.46 46.16
C PRO A 244 -8.38 17.07 46.73
N THR A 245 -9.46 17.11 45.95
CA THR A 245 -10.81 17.36 46.47
C THR A 245 -11.54 16.04 46.67
N THR A 246 -11.89 15.80 47.92
CA THR A 246 -12.73 14.72 48.43
C THR A 246 -14.19 14.94 48.04
N GLU A 247 -14.83 13.95 47.42
CA GLU A 247 -16.20 13.50 47.76
C GLU A 247 -16.58 12.23 46.96
N PRO A 248 -17.10 11.16 47.59
CA PRO A 248 -17.67 10.03 46.88
C PRO A 248 -19.20 10.16 46.83
N THR A 249 -19.78 10.21 45.63
CA THR A 249 -21.22 9.98 45.43
C THR A 249 -21.48 8.61 44.81
N THR A 250 -22.32 7.87 45.52
CA THR A 250 -22.90 6.56 45.23
C THR A 250 -23.94 6.63 44.13
N GLU A 251 -23.83 5.76 43.11
CA GLU A 251 -24.88 4.88 42.54
C GLU A 251 -24.49 4.40 41.13
N PRO A 252 -24.57 3.09 40.81
CA PRO A 252 -24.64 2.61 39.44
C PRO A 252 -26.07 2.13 39.13
N THR A 253 -26.71 2.71 38.12
CA THR A 253 -27.99 2.22 37.58
C THR A 253 -27.78 1.63 36.18
N SER A 254 -28.01 0.32 36.09
CA SER A 254 -28.57 -0.50 35.01
C SER A 254 -28.25 -0.22 33.52
N GLU A 255 -27.63 -1.24 32.92
CA GLU A 255 -27.79 -1.79 31.54
C GLU A 255 -27.10 -1.10 30.34
N PRO A 256 -26.27 -1.87 29.62
CA PRO A 256 -26.19 -1.81 28.17
C PRO A 256 -26.86 -3.05 27.55
N THR A 257 -27.86 -2.83 26.68
CA THR A 257 -28.33 -3.86 25.74
C THR A 257 -27.96 -3.43 24.33
N SER A 258 -27.16 -4.26 23.65
CA SER A 258 -27.32 -4.76 22.28
C SER A 258 -25.95 -5.10 21.69
N GLU A 259 -25.77 -6.40 21.46
CA GLU A 259 -24.61 -7.10 20.92
C GLU A 259 -24.12 -6.53 19.56
N PRO A 260 -22.82 -6.57 19.25
CA PRO A 260 -22.36 -6.65 17.88
C PRO A 260 -22.32 -8.13 17.45
N THR A 261 -22.92 -8.40 16.30
CA THR A 261 -22.88 -9.68 15.60
C THR A 261 -21.44 -10.17 15.41
N SER A 262 -21.13 -11.31 16.01
CA SER A 262 -19.89 -12.06 15.80
C SER A 262 -19.86 -12.66 14.39
N GLY A 263 -19.13 -12.00 13.48
CA GLY A 263 -18.58 -12.65 12.29
C GLY A 263 -17.40 -13.55 12.69
N PRO A 264 -17.09 -14.63 11.94
CA PRO A 264 -16.07 -15.59 12.36
C PRO A 264 -14.67 -15.00 12.09
N THR A 265 -13.99 -14.55 13.14
CA THR A 265 -12.55 -14.27 13.07
C THR A 265 -11.81 -15.58 13.35
N SER A 266 -11.32 -16.22 12.30
CA SER A 266 -10.41 -17.36 12.39
C SER A 266 -9.19 -16.99 13.23
N GLY A 267 -8.98 -17.66 14.36
CA GLY A 267 -7.82 -17.42 15.24
C GLY A 267 -6.48 -17.78 14.57
N PRO A 268 -5.35 -17.25 15.07
CA PRO A 268 -4.03 -17.52 14.51
C PRO A 268 -3.66 -19.00 14.71
N THR A 269 -3.29 -19.69 13.63
CA THR A 269 -2.67 -21.01 13.71
C THR A 269 -1.15 -20.86 13.75
N THR A 270 -0.53 -21.27 14.86
CA THR A 270 0.94 -21.31 15.03
C THR A 270 1.50 -22.70 14.77
N GLN A 271 2.68 -22.78 14.17
CA GLN A 271 3.46 -24.02 14.05
C GLN A 271 4.50 -24.12 15.19
N PRO A 272 4.70 -25.29 15.84
CA PRO A 272 5.78 -25.49 16.80
C PRO A 272 7.11 -25.87 16.13
N GLY A 273 8.22 -25.20 16.52
CA GLY A 273 9.52 -25.86 16.69
C GLY A 273 10.55 -25.91 15.54
N GLY A 274 10.57 -24.96 14.60
CA GLY A 274 11.59 -24.86 13.54
C GLY A 274 12.63 -23.74 13.75
N ALA A 275 13.58 -23.59 12.81
CA ALA A 275 14.51 -22.43 12.76
C ALA A 275 13.78 -21.08 12.60
N CYS A 276 12.51 -21.12 12.18
CA CYS A 276 11.58 -20.01 12.19
C CYS A 276 10.15 -20.51 12.45
N THR A 277 9.27 -19.57 12.79
CA THR A 277 7.82 -19.76 12.87
C THR A 277 7.13 -18.73 11.99
N ALA A 278 5.90 -19.03 11.55
CA ALA A 278 5.08 -18.06 10.86
C ALA A 278 3.64 -18.08 11.40
N THR A 279 3.01 -16.91 11.40
CA THR A 279 1.58 -16.74 11.66
C THR A 279 0.93 -16.04 10.49
N VAL A 280 -0.36 -16.29 10.26
CA VAL A 280 -1.16 -15.58 9.28
C VAL A 280 -2.46 -15.09 9.90
N LYS A 281 -2.83 -13.85 9.63
CA LYS A 281 -4.07 -13.23 10.11
C LYS A 281 -4.74 -12.47 8.97
N VAL A 282 -6.06 -12.51 8.92
CA VAL A 282 -6.84 -11.61 8.07
C VAL A 282 -7.02 -10.28 8.79
N SER A 283 -6.57 -9.18 8.19
CA SER A 283 -6.69 -7.84 8.77
C SER A 283 -7.83 -7.01 8.19
N SER A 284 -8.26 -7.29 6.96
CA SER A 284 -9.39 -6.61 6.32
C SER A 284 -10.08 -7.52 5.31
N THR A 285 -11.38 -7.34 5.10
CA THR A 285 -12.19 -8.10 4.14
C THR A 285 -13.13 -7.20 3.36
N TRP A 286 -13.42 -7.55 2.11
CA TRP A 286 -14.42 -6.89 1.25
C TRP A 286 -15.07 -7.91 0.31
N PRO A 287 -16.17 -7.55 -0.38
CA PRO A 287 -16.78 -8.45 -1.36
C PRO A 287 -15.77 -8.89 -2.42
N GLY A 288 -15.39 -10.17 -2.39
CA GLY A 288 -14.47 -10.77 -3.36
C GLY A 288 -12.99 -10.74 -2.99
N GLY A 289 -12.59 -10.25 -1.81
CA GLY A 289 -11.19 -10.34 -1.36
C GLY A 289 -10.95 -9.97 0.10
N TYR A 290 -9.70 -10.10 0.52
CA TYR A 290 -9.23 -9.78 1.87
C TYR A 290 -7.74 -9.48 1.89
N ILE A 291 -7.27 -8.81 2.94
CA ILE A 291 -5.84 -8.68 3.25
C ILE A 291 -5.46 -9.74 4.27
N GLY A 292 -4.38 -10.47 3.99
CA GLY A 292 -3.72 -11.37 4.93
C GLY A 292 -2.33 -10.85 5.29
N ASP A 293 -2.04 -10.80 6.58
CA ASP A 293 -0.71 -10.46 7.12
C ASP A 293 -0.02 -11.73 7.59
N VAL A 294 1.24 -11.90 7.18
CA VAL A 294 2.12 -12.98 7.56
C VAL A 294 3.28 -12.42 8.39
N VAL A 295 3.42 -12.90 9.61
CA VAL A 295 4.56 -12.59 10.49
C VAL A 295 5.48 -13.78 10.53
N VAL A 296 6.75 -13.58 10.20
CA VAL A 296 7.81 -14.60 10.26
C VAL A 296 8.74 -14.26 11.40
N THR A 297 8.98 -15.19 12.31
CA THR A 297 9.85 -14.98 13.47
C THR A 297 10.96 -16.02 13.46
N ALA A 298 12.22 -15.57 13.51
CA ALA A 298 13.35 -16.47 13.68
C ALA A 298 13.33 -17.12 15.07
N GLY A 299 13.81 -18.35 15.15
CA GLY A 299 13.98 -19.05 16.42
C GLY A 299 15.11 -18.46 17.27
N SER A 300 15.70 -19.28 18.14
CA SER A 300 16.81 -18.85 19.02
C SER A 300 18.13 -18.59 18.31
N ALA A 301 18.20 -18.78 16.98
CA ALA A 301 19.39 -18.53 16.16
C ALA A 301 19.01 -17.62 14.98
N PRO A 302 19.96 -16.77 14.51
CA PRO A 302 19.72 -15.95 13.33
C PRO A 302 19.58 -16.81 12.07
N ILE A 303 18.72 -16.37 11.16
CA ILE A 303 18.48 -17.00 9.85
C ILE A 303 18.88 -16.04 8.74
N ARG A 304 19.38 -16.58 7.61
CA ARG A 304 19.84 -15.77 6.46
C ARG A 304 18.75 -15.56 5.40
N SER A 305 17.75 -16.41 5.41
CA SER A 305 16.56 -16.36 4.58
C SER A 305 15.45 -17.12 5.30
N TRP A 306 14.23 -16.95 4.82
CA TRP A 306 13.09 -17.76 5.22
C TRP A 306 12.19 -17.99 4.00
N SER A 307 11.17 -18.82 4.15
CA SER A 307 10.05 -18.97 3.23
C SER A 307 8.83 -19.38 4.03
N VAL A 308 7.65 -18.91 3.62
CA VAL A 308 6.37 -19.25 4.26
C VAL A 308 5.42 -19.82 3.25
N GLN A 309 4.92 -21.03 3.51
CA GLN A 309 3.81 -21.58 2.76
C GLN A 309 2.49 -21.18 3.41
N VAL A 310 1.64 -20.49 2.67
CA VAL A 310 0.32 -20.04 3.14
C VAL A 310 -0.77 -20.98 2.59
N GLY A 311 -1.44 -21.71 3.48
CA GLY A 311 -2.57 -22.57 3.14
C GLY A 311 -3.91 -21.84 3.24
N GLY A 312 -4.89 -22.25 2.44
CA GLY A 312 -6.27 -21.71 2.50
C GLY A 312 -6.48 -20.36 1.83
N ALA A 313 -5.44 -19.75 1.25
CA ALA A 313 -5.52 -18.50 0.49
C ALA A 313 -5.30 -18.71 -1.01
N THR A 314 -6.06 -17.99 -1.83
CA THR A 314 -5.70 -17.72 -3.24
C THR A 314 -5.11 -16.33 -3.28
N ILE A 315 -3.79 -16.22 -3.36
CA ILE A 315 -3.10 -14.93 -3.26
C ILE A 315 -3.01 -14.27 -4.63
N SER A 316 -3.53 -13.05 -4.77
CA SER A 316 -3.53 -12.27 -6.01
C SER A 316 -2.45 -11.19 -6.05
N GLN A 317 -2.05 -10.63 -4.90
CA GLN A 317 -0.97 -9.66 -4.78
C GLN A 317 -0.21 -9.85 -3.47
N ILE A 318 1.05 -9.41 -3.42
CA ILE A 318 1.92 -9.51 -2.25
C ILE A 318 2.82 -8.27 -2.12
N TRP A 319 3.16 -7.90 -0.89
CA TRP A 319 4.17 -6.88 -0.57
C TRP A 319 5.07 -7.34 0.57
N GLY A 320 6.33 -6.91 0.57
CA GLY A 320 7.33 -7.40 1.53
C GLY A 320 7.96 -8.75 1.16
N GLY A 321 7.61 -9.32 0.00
CA GLY A 321 8.16 -10.58 -0.48
C GLY A 321 7.84 -10.87 -1.93
N THR A 322 8.18 -12.07 -2.38
CA THR A 322 7.84 -12.62 -3.70
C THR A 322 6.99 -13.88 -3.51
N LEU A 323 6.07 -14.14 -4.44
CA LEU A 323 5.18 -15.28 -4.39
C LEU A 323 5.50 -16.27 -5.52
N SER A 324 5.63 -17.55 -5.18
CA SER A 324 5.68 -18.66 -6.14
C SER A 324 4.69 -19.74 -5.69
N GLY A 325 3.59 -19.89 -6.43
CA GLY A 325 2.47 -20.72 -6.00
C GLY A 325 1.85 -20.17 -4.71
N SER A 326 1.85 -20.96 -3.64
CA SER A 326 1.42 -20.57 -2.30
C SER A 326 2.57 -20.24 -1.34
N THR A 327 3.79 -20.14 -1.87
CA THR A 327 5.01 -19.93 -1.06
C THR A 327 5.50 -18.50 -1.22
N ILE A 328 5.63 -17.83 -0.09
CA ILE A 328 6.17 -16.49 0.07
C ILE A 328 7.66 -16.59 0.39
N SER A 329 8.49 -15.88 -0.36
CA SER A 329 9.92 -15.68 -0.07
C SER A 329 10.20 -14.21 0.27
N PRO A 330 11.19 -13.91 1.11
CA PRO A 330 11.54 -12.55 1.50
C PRO A 330 12.00 -11.69 0.32
N ALA A 331 11.88 -10.38 0.50
CA ALA A 331 12.66 -9.40 -0.24
C ALA A 331 14.10 -9.34 0.31
N ALA A 332 15.03 -8.79 -0.46
CA ALA A 332 16.44 -8.75 -0.05
C ALA A 332 16.67 -8.06 1.32
N TRP A 333 15.85 -7.07 1.65
CA TRP A 333 15.98 -6.28 2.89
C TRP A 333 15.39 -6.95 4.14
N ASN A 334 14.55 -7.99 4.01
CA ASN A 334 13.98 -8.74 5.15
C ASN A 334 14.31 -10.24 5.14
N ALA A 335 15.23 -10.68 4.29
CA ALA A 335 15.64 -12.08 4.22
C ALA A 335 16.39 -12.53 5.49
N SER A 336 17.29 -11.70 6.00
CA SER A 336 18.09 -12.02 7.18
C SER A 336 17.39 -11.54 8.45
N LEU A 337 17.17 -12.42 9.41
CA LEU A 337 16.60 -12.10 10.72
C LEU A 337 17.56 -12.51 11.84
N GLY A 338 17.76 -11.62 12.80
CA GLY A 338 18.43 -11.95 14.07
C GLY A 338 17.62 -12.98 14.87
N ALA A 339 18.24 -13.61 15.87
CA ALA A 339 17.52 -14.52 16.76
C ALA A 339 16.31 -13.82 17.42
N GLY A 340 15.13 -14.41 17.34
CA GLY A 340 13.87 -13.84 17.83
C GLY A 340 13.33 -12.64 17.03
N ALA A 341 14.06 -12.14 16.03
CA ALA A 341 13.60 -11.03 15.20
C ALA A 341 12.49 -11.49 14.24
N SER A 342 11.64 -10.55 13.83
CA SER A 342 10.51 -10.83 12.94
C SER A 342 10.54 -9.99 11.66
N ALA A 343 9.92 -10.53 10.61
CA ALA A 343 9.59 -9.81 9.39
C ALA A 343 8.10 -9.95 9.09
N ASN A 344 7.52 -8.89 8.51
CA ASN A 344 6.12 -8.86 8.08
C ASN A 344 6.03 -8.84 6.55
N VAL A 345 5.12 -9.64 6.02
CA VAL A 345 4.71 -9.63 4.62
C VAL A 345 3.20 -9.63 4.58
N GLY A 346 2.61 -8.84 3.69
CA GLY A 346 1.17 -8.86 3.49
C GLY A 346 0.80 -9.26 2.08
N PHE A 347 -0.43 -9.71 1.93
CA PHE A 347 -0.96 -10.16 0.65
C PHE A 347 -2.45 -9.82 0.51
N ILE A 348 -2.92 -9.72 -0.73
CA ILE A 348 -4.36 -9.72 -1.04
C ILE A 348 -4.76 -11.13 -1.44
N GLY A 349 -5.73 -11.69 -0.73
CA GLY A 349 -6.39 -12.94 -1.04
C GLY A 349 -7.70 -12.71 -1.80
N SER A 350 -8.02 -13.59 -2.75
CA SER A 350 -9.27 -13.57 -3.50
C SER A 350 -10.37 -14.35 -2.76
N GLY A 351 -11.61 -13.87 -2.87
CA GLY A 351 -12.80 -14.51 -2.30
C GLY A 351 -13.00 -14.24 -0.81
N THR A 352 -13.78 -15.11 -0.16
CA THR A 352 -13.98 -15.05 1.29
C THR A 352 -12.82 -15.78 1.99
N PRO A 353 -12.17 -15.18 3.00
CA PRO A 353 -11.07 -15.84 3.69
C PRO A 353 -11.54 -17.12 4.39
N GLY A 354 -10.86 -18.23 4.10
CA GLY A 354 -11.05 -19.52 4.77
C GLY A 354 -10.22 -19.65 6.05
N ALA A 355 -10.07 -20.88 6.53
CA ALA A 355 -9.08 -21.19 7.56
C ALA A 355 -7.68 -21.10 6.96
N LEU A 356 -6.96 -20.03 7.27
CA LEU A 356 -5.60 -19.81 6.78
C LEU A 356 -4.58 -20.53 7.67
N THR A 357 -3.53 -21.04 7.04
CA THR A 357 -2.37 -21.60 7.75
C THR A 357 -1.07 -20.99 7.23
N ALA A 358 -0.05 -20.90 8.08
CA ALA A 358 1.29 -20.46 7.69
C ALA A 358 2.32 -21.45 8.21
N THR A 359 3.23 -21.89 7.35
CA THR A 359 4.30 -22.84 7.69
C THR A 359 5.64 -22.25 7.27
N CYS A 360 6.57 -22.08 8.21
CA CYS A 360 7.86 -21.45 7.95
C CYS A 360 8.97 -22.47 7.69
N SER A 361 9.93 -22.13 6.83
CA SER A 361 11.20 -22.83 6.63
C SER A 361 12.33 -21.82 6.44
N ALA A 362 13.51 -22.06 7.01
CA ALA A 362 14.65 -21.14 7.01
C ALA A 362 16.00 -21.86 6.89
#